data_AF-A0A1V0QES3-F1
#
_entry.id   AF-A0A1V0QES3-F1
#
_cell.length_a   1.000
_cell.length_b   1.000
_cell.length_c   1.000
_cell.angle_alpha   90.00
_cell.angle_beta   90.00
_cell.angle_gamma   90.00
#
_symmetry.space_group_name_H-M   'P 1'
#
loop_
_entity.id
_entity.type
_entity.pdbx_description
1 polymer ?
#
loop_
_entity_poly.entity_id
_entity_poly.type
_entity_poly.pdbx_seq_one_letter_code
_entity_poly.pdbx_strand_id
1 'polypeptide(L)'
;MEVKYELTEKQKKYLQIKRALDIVIAGGASVALTPVMGIIALAIKLDSPGPVLFKQKRVGKDKELFEIWKFRTMYVDTPKDTPTHLLSNPQAYITRTGQFLRRFSLDELPQLWQVVNSTLTLIGPRPALWNQYDLIAERDKYGANNIKPGLTGWAQINGRDELEIPVKARFDGEYVRDLSFKRDLMCFLGTIGSVLSMEGVVEGGMGAMEESETPDQSEEKEETELFSGTYEHKDIKNNIMVGAVVVTVVSIIGIWILTALGKHLSRRNKPNPLSIAAVGSTTGIAAGVTACKKTHQGKGGRKKE
;
A
#
# COMPACT_ATOMS: atom_id res chain seq x y z
N MET A 1 -9.99 -31.03 -14.94
CA MET A 1 -10.71 -30.57 -13.73
C MET A 1 -10.26 -29.15 -13.46
N GLU A 2 -11.17 -28.18 -13.56
CA GLU A 2 -10.88 -26.78 -13.18
C GLU A 2 -10.67 -26.77 -11.66
N VAL A 3 -9.42 -26.61 -11.20
CA VAL A 3 -9.11 -26.54 -9.77
C VAL A 3 -9.61 -25.18 -9.28
N LYS A 4 -10.89 -25.11 -8.89
CA LYS A 4 -11.41 -23.94 -8.17
C LYS A 4 -10.83 -23.96 -6.77
N TYR A 5 -9.78 -23.18 -6.56
CA TYR A 5 -9.33 -22.87 -5.23
C TYR A 5 -10.47 -22.12 -4.50
N GLU A 6 -11.06 -22.78 -3.50
CA GLU A 6 -12.10 -22.17 -2.67
C GLU A 6 -11.47 -21.58 -1.40
N LEU A 7 -11.79 -20.30 -1.15
CA LEU A 7 -11.34 -19.63 0.06
C LEU A 7 -12.01 -20.25 1.29
N THR A 8 -11.21 -20.51 2.32
CA THR A 8 -11.73 -20.93 3.63
C THR A 8 -12.55 -19.81 4.28
N GLU A 9 -13.47 -20.14 5.19
CA GLU A 9 -14.26 -19.13 5.93
C GLU A 9 -13.37 -18.14 6.70
N LYS A 10 -12.23 -18.62 7.22
CA LYS A 10 -11.23 -17.76 7.87
C LYS A 10 -10.64 -16.74 6.88
N GLN A 11 -10.30 -17.17 5.67
CA GLN A 11 -9.80 -16.29 4.61
C GLN A 11 -10.87 -15.28 4.18
N LYS A 12 -12.12 -15.71 3.97
CA LYS A 12 -13.24 -14.81 3.64
C LYS A 12 -13.45 -13.73 4.71
N LYS A 13 -13.49 -14.11 5.98
CA LYS A 13 -13.59 -13.17 7.11
C LYS A 13 -12.40 -12.21 7.16
N TYR A 14 -11.20 -12.71 6.92
CA TYR A 14 -10.01 -11.87 6.85
C TYR A 14 -10.06 -10.88 5.68
N LEU A 15 -10.53 -11.28 4.49
CA LEU A 15 -10.69 -10.38 3.34
C LEU A 15 -11.61 -9.18 3.64
N GLN A 16 -12.66 -9.37 4.45
CA GLN A 16 -13.52 -8.28 4.90
C GLN A 16 -12.76 -7.28 5.80
N ILE A 17 -11.96 -7.80 6.74
CA ILE A 17 -11.12 -6.97 7.63
C ILE A 17 -10.02 -6.26 6.82
N LYS A 18 -9.34 -7.00 5.95
CA LYS A 18 -8.33 -6.49 5.02
C LYS A 18 -8.90 -5.35 4.18
N ARG A 19 -10.14 -5.46 3.72
CA ARG A 19 -10.79 -4.39 2.96
C ARG A 19 -10.92 -3.09 3.75
N ALA A 20 -11.33 -3.17 5.02
CA ALA A 20 -11.41 -1.99 5.88
C ALA A 20 -10.03 -1.37 6.11
N LEU A 21 -9.01 -2.19 6.37
CA LEU A 21 -7.63 -1.75 6.52
C LEU A 21 -7.10 -1.07 5.25
N ASP A 22 -7.34 -1.66 4.07
CA ASP A 22 -6.94 -1.10 2.79
C ASP A 22 -7.54 0.29 2.56
N ILE A 23 -8.83 0.49 2.86
CA ILE A 23 -9.49 1.79 2.69
C ILE A 23 -8.88 2.83 3.64
N VAL A 24 -8.67 2.47 4.91
CA VAL A 24 -8.10 3.40 5.90
C VAL A 24 -6.67 3.77 5.55
N ILE A 25 -5.83 2.78 5.24
CA ILE A 25 -4.42 2.99 4.92
C ILE A 25 -4.27 3.73 3.58
N ALA A 26 -4.91 3.26 2.51
CA ALA A 26 -4.82 3.89 1.19
C ALA A 26 -5.50 5.26 1.15
N GLY A 27 -6.63 5.43 1.85
CA GLY A 27 -7.31 6.72 1.96
C GLY A 27 -6.47 7.74 2.72
N GLY A 28 -5.92 7.36 3.88
CA GLY A 28 -5.00 8.21 4.63
C GLY A 28 -3.75 8.58 3.83
N ALA A 29 -3.13 7.58 3.17
CA ALA A 29 -1.96 7.81 2.30
C ALA A 29 -2.29 8.71 1.10
N SER A 30 -3.45 8.54 0.46
CA SER A 30 -3.88 9.37 -0.67
C SER A 30 -4.00 10.84 -0.27
N VAL A 31 -4.62 11.12 0.88
CA VAL A 31 -4.74 12.49 1.40
C VAL A 31 -3.38 13.06 1.77
N ALA A 32 -2.56 12.31 2.50
CA ALA A 32 -1.24 12.76 2.95
C ALA A 32 -0.26 13.02 1.78
N LEU A 33 -0.34 12.22 0.71
CA LEU A 33 0.54 12.31 -0.46
C LEU A 33 0.00 13.21 -1.57
N THR A 34 -1.21 13.74 -1.44
CA THR A 34 -1.79 14.69 -2.41
C THR A 34 -0.85 15.86 -2.79
N PRO A 35 -0.17 16.56 -1.86
CA PRO A 35 0.75 17.63 -2.24
C PRO A 35 1.94 17.12 -3.09
N VAL A 36 2.49 15.95 -2.74
CA VAL A 36 3.57 15.32 -3.50
C VAL A 36 3.10 14.93 -4.90
N MET A 37 1.90 14.34 -5.00
CA MET A 37 1.27 14.01 -6.28
C MET A 37 1.03 15.24 -7.16
N GLY A 38 0.69 16.39 -6.56
CA GLY A 38 0.56 17.67 -7.27
C GLY A 38 1.88 18.18 -7.85
N ILE A 39 2.98 18.07 -7.09
CA ILE A 39 4.32 18.43 -7.57
C ILE A 39 4.75 17.49 -8.70
N ILE A 40 4.52 16.19 -8.56
CA ILE A 40 4.81 15.20 -9.61
C ILE A 40 4.00 15.51 -10.89
N ALA A 41 2.72 15.82 -10.75
CA ALA A 41 1.85 16.19 -11.87
C ALA A 41 2.37 17.42 -12.63
N LEU A 42 2.86 18.43 -11.90
CA LEU A 42 3.48 19.61 -12.49
C LEU A 42 4.79 19.27 -13.21
N ALA A 43 5.67 18.49 -12.58
CA ALA A 43 6.93 18.04 -13.19
C ALA A 43 6.70 17.31 -14.52
N ILE A 44 5.71 16.40 -14.57
CA ILE A 44 5.33 15.67 -15.80
C ILE A 44 4.85 16.61 -16.91
N LYS A 45 4.09 17.66 -16.56
CA LYS A 45 3.59 18.66 -17.51
C LYS A 45 4.68 19.56 -18.06
N LEU A 46 5.70 19.86 -17.25
CA LEU A 46 6.85 20.67 -17.65
C LEU A 46 7.85 19.87 -18.51
N ASP A 47 7.96 18.56 -18.30
CA ASP A 47 8.92 17.70 -19.02
C ASP A 47 8.42 17.27 -20.41
N SER A 48 7.12 17.02 -20.59
CA SER A 48 6.56 16.66 -21.90
C SER A 48 5.08 17.04 -22.08
N PRO A 49 4.64 17.37 -23.31
CA PRO A 49 3.23 17.69 -23.59
C PRO A 49 2.32 16.47 -23.41
N GLY A 50 1.04 16.69 -23.09
CA GLY A 50 0.00 15.66 -22.97
C GLY A 50 -0.54 15.41 -21.54
N PRO A 51 -1.25 14.29 -21.30
CA PRO A 51 -1.92 14.02 -20.01
C PRO A 51 -0.94 13.61 -18.90
N VAL A 52 -1.27 13.97 -17.65
CA VAL A 52 -0.48 13.59 -16.46
C VAL A 52 -0.62 12.09 -16.16
N LEU A 53 -1.84 11.56 -16.31
CA LEU A 53 -2.15 10.17 -16.01
C LEU A 53 -2.05 9.31 -17.27
N PHE A 54 -1.41 8.16 -17.10
CA PHE A 54 -1.41 7.05 -18.03
C PHE A 54 -2.43 6.01 -17.57
N LYS A 55 -3.18 5.47 -18.52
CA LYS A 55 -4.20 4.44 -18.31
C LYS A 55 -3.87 3.21 -19.13
N GLN A 56 -4.02 2.03 -18.53
CA GLN A 56 -3.77 0.75 -19.21
C GLN A 56 -4.76 -0.31 -18.77
N LYS A 57 -5.23 -1.16 -19.70
CA LYS A 57 -6.12 -2.27 -19.38
C LYS A 57 -5.35 -3.38 -18.67
N ARG A 58 -5.95 -3.89 -17.59
CA ARG A 58 -5.39 -4.92 -16.73
C ARG A 58 -6.44 -5.94 -16.35
N VAL A 59 -5.98 -7.13 -15.99
CA VAL A 59 -6.82 -8.24 -15.52
C VAL A 59 -7.04 -8.12 -14.02
N GLY A 60 -8.31 -8.04 -13.62
CA GLY A 60 -8.79 -7.94 -12.26
C GLY A 60 -9.23 -9.28 -11.68
N LYS A 61 -10.01 -9.19 -10.60
CA LYS A 61 -10.63 -10.35 -9.96
C LYS A 61 -11.55 -11.05 -10.96
N ASP A 62 -11.55 -12.38 -10.96
CA ASP A 62 -12.35 -13.24 -11.84
C ASP A 62 -12.12 -12.92 -13.33
N LYS A 63 -10.91 -12.43 -13.65
CA LYS A 63 -10.48 -11.99 -14.98
C LYS A 63 -11.26 -10.80 -15.56
N GLU A 64 -12.00 -10.05 -14.75
CA GLU A 64 -12.67 -8.82 -15.17
C GLU A 64 -11.65 -7.73 -15.53
N LEU A 65 -11.83 -7.06 -16.67
CA LEU A 65 -10.90 -6.01 -17.10
C LEU A 65 -11.17 -4.69 -16.37
N PHE A 66 -10.10 -3.99 -15.99
CA PHE A 66 -10.16 -2.63 -15.45
C PHE A 66 -9.02 -1.76 -15.97
N GLU A 67 -9.17 -0.44 -15.85
CA GLU A 67 -8.12 0.51 -16.19
C GLU A 67 -7.26 0.83 -14.97
N ILE A 68 -5.97 0.50 -15.01
CA ILE A 68 -5.02 0.95 -14.00
C ILE A 68 -4.58 2.38 -14.27
N TRP A 69 -4.44 3.20 -13.23
CA TRP A 69 -3.98 4.59 -13.31
C TRP A 69 -2.55 4.71 -12.80
N LYS A 70 -1.68 5.30 -13.61
CA LYS A 70 -0.30 5.64 -13.24
C LYS A 70 0.01 7.06 -13.62
N PHE A 71 1.04 7.65 -13.02
CA PHE A 71 1.66 8.82 -13.62
C PHE A 71 2.34 8.43 -14.93
N ARG A 72 2.21 9.30 -15.93
CA ARG A 72 2.86 9.11 -17.22
C ARG A 72 4.37 9.24 -17.06
N THR A 73 5.08 8.18 -17.40
CA THR A 73 6.55 8.12 -17.37
C THR A 73 7.16 8.07 -18.77
N MET A 74 6.36 7.82 -19.80
CA MET A 74 6.79 7.66 -21.20
C MET A 74 6.18 8.75 -22.09
N TYR A 75 6.81 9.02 -23.25
CA TYR A 75 6.28 9.96 -24.25
C TYR A 75 4.93 9.48 -24.80
N VAL A 76 4.08 10.42 -25.25
CA VAL A 76 2.70 10.13 -25.67
C VAL A 76 2.63 9.19 -26.88
N ASP A 77 3.64 9.24 -27.74
CA ASP A 77 3.72 8.46 -28.98
C ASP A 77 4.19 7.00 -28.74
N THR A 78 4.43 6.63 -27.49
CA THR A 78 4.85 5.27 -27.10
C THR A 78 3.67 4.28 -27.18
N PRO A 79 3.88 3.05 -27.71
CA PRO A 79 2.87 1.99 -27.65
C PRO A 79 2.40 1.70 -26.21
N LYS A 80 1.09 1.74 -25.98
CA LYS A 80 0.49 1.71 -24.62
C LYS A 80 0.22 0.30 -24.07
N ASP A 81 0.09 -0.69 -24.94
CA ASP A 81 -0.32 -2.07 -24.59
C ASP A 81 0.82 -3.08 -24.68
N THR A 82 2.05 -2.61 -24.82
CA THR A 82 3.25 -3.44 -24.84
C THR A 82 3.94 -3.35 -23.47
N PRO A 83 4.23 -4.49 -22.80
CA PRO A 83 5.11 -4.48 -21.65
C PRO A 83 6.42 -3.74 -21.97
N THR A 84 6.92 -2.91 -21.04
CA THR A 84 8.15 -2.14 -21.27
C THR A 84 9.34 -3.04 -21.64
N HIS A 85 9.39 -4.28 -21.16
CA HIS A 85 10.45 -5.24 -21.46
C HIS A 85 10.43 -5.79 -22.90
N LEU A 86 9.34 -5.61 -23.65
CA LEU A 86 9.24 -6.01 -25.05
C LEU A 86 9.57 -4.87 -26.04
N LEU A 87 9.92 -3.68 -25.54
CA LEU A 87 10.34 -2.57 -26.40
C LEU A 87 11.83 -2.71 -26.73
N SER A 88 12.20 -2.55 -28.00
CA SER A 88 13.58 -2.69 -28.50
C SER A 88 14.56 -1.69 -27.88
N ASN A 89 14.09 -0.48 -27.54
CA ASN A 89 14.84 0.49 -26.74
C ASN A 89 13.88 1.18 -25.75
N PRO A 90 13.65 0.59 -24.57
CA PRO A 90 12.71 1.15 -23.60
C PRO A 90 13.12 2.56 -23.15
N GLN A 91 14.43 2.83 -23.07
CA GLN A 91 14.98 4.11 -22.60
C GLN A 91 14.64 5.27 -23.53
N ALA A 92 14.58 5.02 -24.84
CA ALA A 92 14.23 6.05 -25.82
C ALA A 92 12.82 6.62 -25.61
N TYR A 93 11.93 5.85 -24.98
CA TYR A 93 10.53 6.22 -24.79
C TYR A 93 10.24 6.81 -23.40
N ILE A 94 11.20 6.76 -22.46
CA ILE A 94 11.00 7.22 -21.07
C ILE A 94 11.46 8.67 -20.95
N THR A 95 10.62 9.50 -20.33
CA THR A 95 10.92 10.91 -20.04
C THR A 95 11.93 11.04 -18.89
N ARG A 96 12.59 12.19 -18.74
CA ARG A 96 13.57 12.41 -17.66
C ARG A 96 12.91 12.29 -16.27
N THR A 97 11.76 12.92 -16.12
CA THR A 97 10.91 12.80 -14.92
C THR A 97 10.44 11.36 -14.75
N GLY A 98 10.08 10.70 -15.85
CA GLY A 98 9.65 9.30 -15.86
C GLY A 98 10.69 8.33 -15.31
N GLN A 99 11.95 8.49 -15.67
CA GLN A 99 13.06 7.68 -15.14
C GLN A 99 13.13 7.78 -13.61
N PHE A 100 13.04 9.00 -13.06
CA PHE A 100 13.00 9.21 -11.61
C PHE A 100 11.77 8.56 -10.97
N LEU A 101 10.58 8.76 -11.54
CA LEU A 101 9.34 8.21 -10.99
C LEU A 101 9.36 6.68 -10.96
N ARG A 102 9.83 6.02 -12.03
CA ARG A 102 9.94 4.56 -12.10
C ARG A 102 10.94 4.01 -11.09
N ARG A 103 12.10 4.66 -10.96
CA ARG A 103 13.16 4.26 -10.03
C ARG A 103 12.66 4.16 -8.59
N PHE A 104 11.83 5.12 -8.17
CA PHE A 104 11.26 5.15 -6.82
C PHE A 104 9.83 4.59 -6.75
N SER A 105 9.32 3.99 -7.85
CA SER A 105 7.95 3.49 -7.97
C SER A 105 6.86 4.54 -7.64
N LEU A 106 7.19 5.83 -7.79
CA LEU A 106 6.28 6.94 -7.54
C LEU A 106 5.20 7.06 -8.61
N ASP A 107 5.41 6.43 -9.78
CA ASP A 107 4.43 6.40 -10.86
C ASP A 107 3.15 5.65 -10.49
N GLU A 108 3.19 4.81 -9.46
CA GLU A 108 2.04 4.00 -9.01
C GLU A 108 1.18 4.68 -7.95
N LEU A 109 1.57 5.86 -7.44
CA LEU A 109 0.81 6.59 -6.43
C LEU A 109 -0.68 6.84 -6.78
N PRO A 110 -1.07 7.13 -8.04
CA PRO A 110 -2.48 7.27 -8.39
C PRO A 110 -3.32 6.02 -8.14
N GLN A 111 -2.69 4.85 -8.06
CA GLN A 111 -3.39 3.59 -7.76
C GLN A 111 -3.91 3.51 -6.32
N LEU A 112 -3.43 4.35 -5.38
CA LEU A 112 -4.00 4.41 -4.03
C LEU A 112 -5.49 4.77 -4.05
N TRP A 113 -5.92 5.64 -4.98
CA TRP A 113 -7.34 5.92 -5.20
C TRP A 113 -8.12 4.71 -5.73
N GLN A 114 -7.47 3.85 -6.51
CA GLN A 114 -8.06 2.60 -6.98
C GLN A 114 -8.18 1.52 -5.89
N VAL A 115 -7.35 1.62 -4.85
CA VAL A 115 -7.57 0.82 -3.64
C VAL A 115 -8.80 1.32 -2.91
N VAL A 116 -8.97 2.63 -2.75
CA VAL A 116 -10.15 3.22 -2.10
C VAL A 116 -11.44 2.88 -2.87
N ASN A 117 -11.44 2.96 -4.20
CA ASN A 117 -12.62 2.66 -5.04
C ASN A 117 -12.93 1.16 -5.22
N SER A 118 -12.16 0.27 -4.59
CA SER A 118 -12.35 -1.19 -4.57
C SER A 118 -11.89 -1.96 -5.81
N THR A 119 -11.19 -1.32 -6.75
CA THR A 119 -10.64 -2.00 -7.93
C THR A 119 -9.37 -2.79 -7.59
N LEU A 120 -8.54 -2.25 -6.68
CA LEU A 120 -7.30 -2.86 -6.19
C LEU A 120 -7.35 -3.13 -4.68
N THR A 121 -6.40 -3.94 -4.20
CA THR A 121 -5.99 -4.04 -2.79
C THR A 121 -4.54 -3.54 -2.63
N LEU A 122 -4.09 -3.26 -1.40
CA LEU A 122 -2.68 -2.93 -1.17
C LEU A 122 -1.76 -4.13 -1.48
N ILE A 123 -2.17 -5.32 -1.05
CA ILE A 123 -1.37 -6.54 -1.14
C ILE A 123 -2.18 -7.64 -1.80
N GLY A 124 -1.63 -8.21 -2.88
CA GLY A 124 -2.23 -9.26 -3.69
C GLY A 124 -1.41 -9.51 -4.98
N PRO A 125 -1.81 -10.48 -5.82
CA PRO A 125 -1.15 -10.74 -7.09
C PRO A 125 -1.10 -9.48 -7.96
N ARG A 126 0.04 -9.20 -8.60
CA ARG A 126 0.14 -8.02 -9.49
C ARG A 126 -0.82 -8.18 -10.67
N PRO A 127 -1.62 -7.18 -11.03
CA PRO A 127 -2.56 -7.31 -12.14
C PRO A 127 -1.81 -7.55 -13.46
N ALA A 128 -2.11 -8.66 -14.14
CA ALA A 128 -1.53 -8.98 -15.44
C ALA A 128 -2.00 -7.98 -16.50
N LEU A 129 -1.21 -7.81 -17.56
CA LEU A 129 -1.71 -7.16 -18.77
C LEU A 129 -2.82 -8.01 -19.39
N TRP A 130 -3.78 -7.35 -20.04
CA TRP A 130 -4.91 -8.04 -20.66
C TRP A 130 -4.51 -9.02 -21.76
N ASN A 131 -3.32 -8.83 -22.36
CA ASN A 131 -2.75 -9.65 -23.43
C ASN A 131 -1.72 -10.68 -22.95
N GLN A 132 -1.50 -10.84 -21.64
CA GLN A 132 -0.59 -11.86 -21.09
C GLN A 132 -1.33 -13.18 -20.84
N TYR A 133 -1.80 -13.83 -21.90
CA TYR A 133 -2.64 -15.02 -21.81
C TYR A 133 -1.99 -16.17 -21.03
N ASP A 134 -0.69 -16.39 -21.21
CA ASP A 134 0.06 -17.47 -20.54
C ASP A 134 0.06 -17.29 -19.02
N LEU A 135 0.36 -16.07 -18.55
CA LEU A 135 0.32 -15.76 -17.11
C LEU A 135 -1.09 -15.85 -16.53
N ILE A 136 -2.10 -15.42 -17.29
CA ILE A 136 -3.50 -15.50 -16.86
C ILE A 136 -3.90 -16.97 -16.70
N ALA A 137 -3.62 -17.81 -17.71
CA ALA A 137 -3.92 -19.24 -17.69
C ALA A 137 -3.16 -19.96 -16.57
N GLU A 138 -1.88 -19.64 -16.37
CA GLU A 138 -1.07 -20.26 -15.33
C GLU A 138 -1.58 -19.93 -13.92
N ARG A 139 -2.02 -18.68 -13.70
CA ARG A 139 -2.61 -18.23 -12.43
C ARG A 139 -3.95 -18.89 -12.10
N ASP A 140 -4.71 -19.32 -13.10
CA ASP A 140 -5.97 -20.04 -12.89
C ASP A 140 -5.72 -21.37 -12.17
N LYS A 141 -4.59 -22.05 -12.44
CA LYS A 141 -4.20 -23.31 -11.76
C LYS A 141 -4.08 -23.17 -10.24
N TYR A 142 -3.77 -21.96 -9.76
CA TYR A 142 -3.55 -21.65 -8.35
C TYR A 142 -4.65 -20.77 -7.72
N GLY A 143 -5.70 -20.42 -8.47
CA GLY A 143 -6.75 -19.52 -8.00
C GLY A 143 -6.32 -18.08 -7.77
N ALA A 144 -5.16 -17.66 -8.29
CA ALA A 144 -4.63 -16.31 -8.10
C ALA A 144 -5.48 -15.24 -8.79
N ASN A 145 -6.18 -15.58 -9.87
CA ASN A 145 -7.12 -14.68 -10.55
C ASN A 145 -8.46 -14.51 -9.80
N ASN A 146 -8.75 -15.34 -8.79
CA ASN A 146 -10.05 -15.33 -8.08
C ASN A 146 -10.10 -14.29 -6.95
N ILE A 147 -8.97 -13.63 -6.67
CA ILE A 147 -8.84 -12.60 -5.64
C ILE A 147 -8.50 -11.24 -6.27
N LYS A 148 -8.72 -10.15 -5.52
CA LYS A 148 -8.39 -8.82 -6.01
C LYS A 148 -6.88 -8.66 -6.22
N PRO A 149 -6.44 -8.08 -7.34
CA PRO A 149 -5.02 -7.81 -7.55
C PRO A 149 -4.52 -6.69 -6.63
N GLY A 150 -3.22 -6.75 -6.32
CA GLY A 150 -2.55 -5.84 -5.40
C GLY A 150 -1.55 -4.89 -6.06
N LEU A 151 -1.24 -3.79 -5.36
CA LEU A 151 -0.12 -2.90 -5.70
C LEU A 151 1.21 -3.68 -5.60
N THR A 152 1.39 -4.35 -4.46
CA THR A 152 2.48 -5.27 -4.16
C THR A 152 1.92 -6.65 -3.78
N GLY A 153 2.77 -7.65 -3.62
CA GLY A 153 2.37 -9.03 -3.39
C GLY A 153 3.55 -9.95 -3.13
N TRP A 154 3.26 -11.24 -2.94
CA TRP A 154 4.28 -12.22 -2.63
C TRP A 154 5.28 -12.37 -3.78
N ALA A 155 4.83 -12.56 -5.03
CA ALA A 155 5.73 -12.59 -6.18
C ALA A 155 6.57 -11.30 -6.33
N GLN A 156 5.99 -10.14 -5.99
CA GLN A 156 6.67 -8.84 -6.07
C GLN A 156 7.79 -8.67 -5.05
N ILE A 157 7.76 -9.34 -3.90
CA ILE A 157 8.89 -9.31 -2.97
C ILE A 157 9.92 -10.43 -3.22
N ASN A 158 9.55 -11.42 -4.06
CA ASN A 158 10.34 -12.62 -4.35
C ASN A 158 11.17 -12.54 -5.65
N GLY A 159 11.03 -11.47 -6.45
CA GLY A 159 11.74 -11.34 -7.73
C GLY A 159 11.05 -10.43 -8.76
N ARG A 160 9.80 -10.00 -8.51
CA ARG A 160 9.05 -9.04 -9.35
C ARG A 160 8.91 -9.49 -10.81
N ASP A 161 9.67 -8.86 -11.69
CA ASP A 161 9.62 -9.02 -13.14
C ASP A 161 10.74 -9.94 -13.65
N GLU A 162 11.69 -10.35 -12.79
CA GLU A 162 12.72 -11.35 -13.09
C GLU A 162 12.19 -12.80 -12.97
N LEU A 163 10.98 -12.97 -12.45
CA LEU A 163 10.37 -14.29 -12.26
C LEU A 163 9.75 -14.79 -13.55
N GLU A 164 10.11 -16.01 -13.95
CA GLU A 164 9.42 -16.75 -14.99
C GLU A 164 7.93 -16.95 -14.66
N ILE A 165 7.10 -17.05 -15.69
CA ILE A 165 5.65 -17.11 -15.57
C ILE A 165 5.17 -18.22 -14.61
N PRO A 166 5.65 -19.48 -14.70
CA PRO A 166 5.20 -20.54 -13.80
C PRO A 166 5.58 -20.28 -12.34
N VAL A 167 6.78 -19.75 -12.10
CA VAL A 167 7.27 -19.41 -10.75
C VAL A 167 6.45 -18.25 -10.16
N LYS A 168 6.18 -17.23 -10.98
CA LYS A 168 5.38 -16.07 -10.59
C LYS A 168 3.95 -16.48 -10.22
N ALA A 169 3.32 -17.30 -11.06
CA ALA A 169 1.99 -17.83 -10.79
C ALA A 169 1.95 -18.72 -9.54
N ARG A 170 2.98 -19.54 -9.32
CA ARG A 170 3.13 -20.35 -8.10
C ARG A 170 3.22 -19.48 -6.85
N PHE A 171 4.05 -18.42 -6.84
CA PHE A 171 4.14 -17.49 -5.72
C PHE A 171 2.81 -16.75 -5.45
N ASP A 172 2.12 -16.33 -6.51
CA ASP A 172 0.78 -15.74 -6.37
C ASP A 172 -0.21 -16.76 -5.77
N GLY A 173 -0.10 -18.03 -6.15
CA GLY A 173 -0.83 -19.16 -5.56
C GLY A 173 -0.52 -19.41 -4.08
N GLU A 174 0.75 -19.38 -3.69
CA GLU A 174 1.17 -19.50 -2.29
C GLU A 174 0.59 -18.38 -1.43
N TYR A 175 0.54 -17.16 -1.98
CA TYR A 175 -0.12 -16.04 -1.32
C TYR A 175 -1.60 -16.32 -1.08
N VAL A 176 -2.31 -16.83 -2.10
CA VAL A 176 -3.74 -17.17 -2.01
C VAL A 176 -3.96 -18.28 -0.96
N ARG A 177 -3.11 -19.31 -0.97
CA ARG A 177 -3.16 -20.42 -0.01
C ARG A 177 -2.97 -19.94 1.44
N ASP A 178 -2.00 -19.06 1.67
CA ASP A 178 -1.61 -18.62 3.01
C ASP A 178 -2.17 -17.22 3.36
N LEU A 179 -3.26 -16.83 2.69
CA LEU A 179 -3.90 -15.52 2.78
C LEU A 179 -4.27 -15.20 4.23
N SER A 180 -3.53 -14.26 4.82
CA SER A 180 -3.60 -13.94 6.24
C SER A 180 -2.92 -12.60 6.54
N PHE A 181 -3.27 -11.99 7.68
CA PHE A 181 -2.64 -10.75 8.14
C PHE A 181 -1.11 -10.85 8.25
N LYS A 182 -0.60 -12.00 8.70
CA LYS A 182 0.86 -12.24 8.79
C LYS A 182 1.51 -12.20 7.40
N ARG A 183 0.90 -12.88 6.41
CA ARG A 183 1.40 -12.90 5.03
C ARG A 183 1.39 -11.50 4.42
N ASP A 184 0.32 -10.74 4.66
CA ASP A 184 0.23 -9.34 4.24
C ASP A 184 1.31 -8.47 4.89
N LEU A 185 1.52 -8.58 6.20
CA LEU A 185 2.55 -7.82 6.90
C LEU A 185 3.96 -8.13 6.34
N MET A 186 4.24 -9.40 6.03
CA MET A 186 5.49 -9.78 5.38
C MET A 186 5.64 -9.13 4.00
N CYS A 187 4.58 -9.11 3.19
CA CYS A 187 4.60 -8.42 1.89
C CYS A 187 4.83 -6.92 2.04
N PHE A 188 4.14 -6.29 3.00
CA PHE A 188 4.29 -4.86 3.27
C PHE A 188 5.72 -4.49 3.64
N LEU A 189 6.31 -5.18 4.63
CA LEU A 189 7.67 -4.94 5.07
C LEU A 189 8.70 -5.27 3.99
N GLY A 190 8.53 -6.40 3.29
CA GLY A 190 9.38 -6.78 2.17
C GLY A 190 9.36 -5.77 1.03
N THR A 191 8.20 -5.12 0.79
CA THR A 191 8.08 -4.06 -0.22
C THR A 191 8.89 -2.83 0.17
N ILE A 192 8.83 -2.41 1.44
CA ILE A 192 9.62 -1.27 1.93
C ILE A 192 11.11 -1.56 1.75
N GLY A 193 11.59 -2.74 2.14
CA GLY A 193 12.98 -3.15 1.93
C GLY A 193 13.36 -3.14 0.44
N SER A 194 12.57 -3.81 -0.41
CA SER A 194 12.84 -3.92 -1.85
C SER A 194 12.86 -2.56 -2.56
N VAL A 195 11.98 -1.62 -2.20
CA VAL A 195 11.98 -0.25 -2.76
C VAL A 195 13.22 0.54 -2.33
N LEU A 196 13.68 0.38 -1.09
CA LEU A 196 14.87 1.06 -0.58
C LEU A 196 16.19 0.47 -1.11
N SER A 197 16.24 -0.85 -1.26
CA SER A 197 17.39 -1.55 -1.85
C SER A 197 17.50 -1.36 -3.38
N MET A 198 16.47 -0.76 -4.01
CA MET A 198 16.37 -0.59 -5.48
C MET A 198 16.48 -1.91 -6.26
N GLU A 199 16.20 -3.02 -5.59
CA GLU A 199 16.45 -4.38 -6.08
C GLU A 199 15.35 -4.80 -7.06
N GLY A 200 15.73 -5.29 -8.25
CA GLY A 200 14.79 -5.86 -9.23
C GLY A 200 14.04 -4.85 -10.12
N VAL A 201 14.48 -3.59 -10.22
CA VAL A 201 14.05 -2.69 -11.31
C VAL A 201 14.92 -2.96 -12.54
N VAL A 202 14.74 -4.13 -13.16
CA VAL A 202 15.35 -4.42 -14.46
C VAL A 202 14.43 -3.86 -15.53
N GLU A 203 14.84 -2.77 -16.16
CA GLU A 203 14.18 -2.24 -17.35
C GLU A 203 14.47 -3.17 -18.53
N GLY A 204 13.78 -4.32 -18.58
CA GLY A 204 13.92 -5.32 -19.66
C GLY A 204 14.33 -6.74 -19.25
N GLY A 205 14.12 -7.18 -18.00
CA GLY A 205 14.55 -8.52 -17.55
C GLY A 205 13.62 -9.65 -17.98
N MET A 206 14.21 -10.72 -18.54
CA MET A 206 13.57 -11.90 -19.11
C MET A 206 12.48 -12.54 -18.24
N GLY A 207 11.32 -12.74 -18.86
CA GLY A 207 10.33 -13.75 -18.49
C GLY A 207 9.62 -14.34 -19.72
N ALA A 208 10.20 -14.14 -20.91
CA ALA A 208 9.73 -14.78 -22.12
C ALA A 208 10.47 -16.11 -22.24
N MET A 209 9.71 -17.19 -22.36
CA MET A 209 10.25 -18.48 -22.82
C MET A 209 10.96 -18.23 -24.15
N GLU A 210 12.17 -18.78 -24.31
CA GLU A 210 12.71 -18.98 -25.65
C GLU A 210 11.72 -19.87 -26.40
N GLU A 211 11.35 -19.45 -27.60
CA GLU A 211 10.55 -20.25 -28.51
C GLU A 211 11.43 -21.42 -28.99
N SER A 212 11.50 -22.49 -28.19
CA SER A 212 12.08 -23.76 -28.62
C SER A 212 10.98 -24.66 -29.18
N GLU A 213 11.28 -25.21 -30.35
CA GLU A 213 10.46 -26.11 -31.15
C GLU A 213 9.86 -27.25 -30.31
N THR A 214 8.65 -27.67 -30.68
CA THR A 214 7.82 -28.71 -30.04
C THR A 214 8.61 -29.88 -29.43
N PRO A 215 8.53 -30.14 -28.11
CA PRO A 215 9.15 -31.31 -27.50
C PRO A 215 8.21 -32.52 -27.45
N ASP A 216 8.84 -33.68 -27.50
CA ASP A 216 8.26 -35.02 -27.45
C ASP A 216 7.64 -35.32 -26.07
N GLN A 217 6.59 -36.15 -26.03
CA GLN A 217 5.72 -36.38 -24.86
C GLN A 217 6.40 -37.09 -23.67
N SER A 218 7.68 -37.44 -23.78
CA SER A 218 8.50 -37.98 -22.69
C SER A 218 9.13 -36.91 -21.80
N GLU A 219 9.30 -35.67 -22.29
CA GLU A 219 10.01 -34.59 -21.56
C GLU A 219 9.13 -33.88 -20.52
N GLU A 220 7.80 -33.90 -20.69
CA GLU A 220 6.83 -33.25 -19.79
C GLU A 220 6.92 -33.75 -18.33
N LYS A 221 7.38 -35.00 -18.13
CA LYS A 221 7.55 -35.58 -16.79
C LYS A 221 8.89 -35.23 -16.14
N GLU A 222 9.96 -35.09 -16.93
CA GLU A 222 11.28 -34.68 -16.42
C GLU A 222 11.34 -33.17 -16.15
N GLU A 223 10.70 -32.35 -16.98
CA GLU A 223 10.68 -30.90 -16.79
C GLU A 223 9.83 -30.48 -15.58
N THR A 224 8.74 -31.23 -15.29
CA THR A 224 7.94 -31.05 -14.07
C THR A 224 8.72 -31.39 -12.79
N GLU A 225 9.63 -32.37 -12.84
CA GLU A 225 10.51 -32.70 -11.71
C GLU A 225 11.72 -31.75 -11.61
N LEU A 226 12.26 -31.25 -12.73
CA LEU A 226 13.38 -30.30 -12.72
C LEU A 226 12.95 -28.90 -12.27
N PHE A 227 11.73 -28.47 -12.60
CA PHE A 227 11.13 -27.21 -12.16
C PHE A 227 10.62 -27.24 -10.70
N SER A 228 10.69 -28.41 -10.05
CA SER A 228 10.51 -28.57 -8.60
C SER A 228 11.71 -28.04 -7.80
N GLY A 229 12.78 -27.61 -8.49
CA GLY A 229 13.89 -26.86 -7.91
C GLY A 229 13.36 -25.76 -6.99
N THR A 230 13.73 -25.84 -5.72
CA THR A 230 13.41 -24.82 -4.72
C THR A 230 13.92 -23.49 -5.23
N TYR A 231 13.02 -22.65 -5.73
CA TYR A 231 13.35 -21.24 -5.95
C TYR A 231 13.73 -20.70 -4.58
N GLU A 232 15.03 -20.53 -4.36
CA GLU A 232 15.55 -20.06 -3.10
C GLU A 232 15.06 -18.62 -2.94
N HIS A 233 14.36 -18.35 -1.83
CA HIS A 233 13.79 -17.03 -1.55
C HIS A 233 14.90 -15.96 -1.56
N LYS A 234 15.07 -15.26 -2.69
CA LYS A 234 16.04 -14.16 -2.89
C LYS A 234 15.93 -13.14 -1.75
N ASP A 235 16.89 -13.12 -0.83
CA ASP A 235 17.06 -12.20 0.32
C ASP A 235 15.80 -11.59 0.98
N ILE A 236 14.69 -12.33 1.00
CA ILE A 236 13.39 -11.82 1.46
C ILE A 236 13.44 -11.48 2.93
N LYS A 237 14.14 -12.30 3.71
CA LYS A 237 14.34 -12.07 5.13
C LYS A 237 15.06 -10.75 5.37
N ASN A 238 16.04 -10.42 4.53
CA ASN A 238 16.76 -9.15 4.62
C ASN A 238 15.82 -7.99 4.27
N ASN A 239 15.10 -8.05 3.15
CA ASN A 239 14.16 -6.99 2.75
C ASN A 239 13.03 -6.79 3.78
N ILE A 240 12.49 -7.86 4.36
CA ILE A 240 11.51 -7.78 5.45
C ILE A 240 12.14 -7.13 6.69
N MET A 241 13.37 -7.52 7.06
CA MET A 241 14.07 -6.97 8.21
C MET A 241 14.36 -5.47 8.03
N VAL A 242 14.90 -5.06 6.88
CA VAL A 242 15.12 -3.65 6.53
C VAL A 242 13.81 -2.88 6.61
N GLY A 243 12.74 -3.40 6.00
CA GLY A 243 11.42 -2.78 6.08
C GLY A 243 10.91 -2.63 7.51
N ALA A 244 11.09 -3.64 8.36
CA ALA A 244 10.70 -3.59 9.77
C ALA A 244 11.46 -2.51 10.57
N VAL A 245 12.78 -2.41 10.33
CA VAL A 245 13.62 -1.38 10.95
C VAL A 245 13.15 0.01 10.54
N VAL A 246 12.90 0.23 9.24
CA VAL A 246 12.46 1.53 8.72
C VAL A 246 11.11 1.95 9.32
N VAL A 247 10.12 1.05 9.34
CA VAL A 247 8.80 1.32 9.93
C VAL A 247 8.94 1.71 11.40
N THR A 248 9.79 1.01 12.14
CA THR A 248 10.02 1.27 13.57
C THR A 248 10.64 2.65 13.78
N VAL A 249 11.70 2.98 13.03
CA VAL A 249 12.38 4.27 13.12
C VAL A 249 11.45 5.43 12.76
N VAL A 250 10.71 5.32 11.65
CA VAL A 250 9.75 6.35 11.22
C VAL A 250 8.65 6.54 12.25
N SER A 251 8.15 5.46 12.86
CA SER A 251 7.13 5.52 13.91
C SER A 251 7.64 6.26 15.15
N ILE A 252 8.86 5.97 15.59
CA ILE A 252 9.50 6.65 16.73
C ILE A 252 9.65 8.15 16.44
N ILE A 253 10.17 8.50 15.26
CA ILE A 253 10.34 9.91 14.84
C ILE A 253 8.98 10.61 14.79
N GLY A 254 7.96 9.95 14.22
CA GLY A 254 6.60 10.49 14.14
C GLY A 254 6.00 10.78 15.52
N ILE A 255 6.12 9.84 16.47
CA ILE A 255 5.68 10.03 17.85
C ILE A 255 6.44 11.19 18.51
N TRP A 256 7.76 11.28 18.29
CA TRP A 256 8.57 12.36 18.84
C TRP A 256 8.15 13.73 18.30
N ILE A 257 7.90 13.85 16.99
CA ILE A 257 7.40 15.08 16.36
C ILE A 257 6.03 15.45 16.93
N LEU A 258 5.10 14.49 17.02
CA LEU A 258 3.75 14.74 17.55
C LEU A 258 3.79 15.21 19.01
N THR A 259 4.62 14.59 19.84
CA THR A 259 4.78 15.00 21.25
C THR A 259 5.47 16.37 21.37
N ALA A 260 6.45 16.68 20.52
CA ALA A 260 7.08 17.99 20.45
C ALA A 260 6.09 19.08 20.01
N LEU A 261 5.28 18.82 18.99
CA LEU A 261 4.22 19.73 18.52
C LEU A 261 3.18 19.96 19.62
N GLY A 262 2.72 18.88 20.29
CA GLY A 262 1.78 18.98 21.40
C GLY A 262 2.31 19.83 22.55
N LYS A 263 3.58 19.65 22.93
CA LYS A 263 4.26 20.51 23.91
C LYS A 263 4.38 21.95 23.44
N HIS A 264 4.70 22.19 22.16
CA HIS A 264 4.80 23.54 21.60
C HIS A 264 3.45 24.28 21.60
N LEU A 265 2.39 23.60 21.16
CA LEU A 265 1.02 24.14 21.16
C LEU A 265 0.52 24.39 22.59
N SER A 266 0.78 23.48 23.52
CA SER A 266 0.44 23.67 24.94
C SER A 266 1.19 24.86 25.57
N ARG A 267 2.45 25.10 25.19
CA ARG A 267 3.21 26.29 25.61
C ARG A 267 2.64 27.60 25.05
N ARG A 268 2.15 27.62 23.80
CA ARG A 268 1.44 28.78 23.24
C ARG A 268 0.09 29.05 23.89
N ASN A 269 -0.58 27.99 24.37
CA ASN A 269 -1.92 28.10 24.97
C ASN A 269 -1.91 28.28 26.50
N LYS A 270 -0.72 28.46 27.12
CA LYS A 270 -0.64 28.89 28.52
C LYS A 270 -1.01 30.38 28.59
N PRO A 271 -2.00 30.78 29.41
CA PRO A 271 -2.35 32.18 29.56
C PRO A 271 -1.15 32.98 30.08
N ASN A 272 -0.91 34.17 29.50
CA ASN A 272 0.09 35.09 30.00
C ASN A 272 -0.23 35.45 31.47
N PRO A 273 0.76 35.44 32.39
CA PRO A 273 0.51 35.77 33.79
C PRO A 273 -0.06 37.19 33.98
N LEU A 274 0.19 38.10 33.04
CA LEU A 274 -0.39 39.45 33.00
C LEU A 274 -1.90 39.48 32.68
N SER A 275 -2.45 38.46 32.02
CA SER A 275 -3.88 38.38 31.68
C SER A 275 -4.75 37.92 32.87
N ILE A 276 -4.18 37.19 33.83
CA ILE A 276 -4.90 36.69 35.01
C ILE A 276 -5.05 37.78 36.07
N ALA A 277 -4.14 38.77 36.09
CA ALA A 277 -4.19 39.88 37.04
C ALA A 277 -5.29 40.93 36.74
N ALA A 278 -5.87 40.95 35.53
CA ALA A 278 -6.81 41.98 35.10
C ALA A 278 -8.30 41.69 35.38
N VAL A 279 -8.65 40.52 35.93
CA VAL A 279 -10.07 40.12 36.15
C VAL A 279 -10.46 40.14 37.64
N GLY A 280 -9.55 40.54 38.53
CA GLY A 280 -9.76 40.54 39.98
C GLY A 280 -10.03 41.91 40.60
N SER A 281 -10.91 42.75 40.03
CA SER A 281 -11.34 43.98 40.71
C SER A 281 -12.63 44.56 40.11
N THR A 282 -13.80 44.06 40.51
CA THR A 282 -15.07 44.83 40.50
C THR A 282 -16.21 44.02 41.14
N THR A 283 -16.39 44.20 42.45
CA THR A 283 -17.67 44.15 43.21
C THR A 283 -17.26 44.41 44.66
N GLY A 284 -17.61 45.49 45.37
CA GLY A 284 -18.80 46.32 45.32
C GLY A 284 -19.35 46.39 46.75
N ILE A 285 -18.99 47.45 47.48
CA ILE A 285 -19.50 47.78 48.82
C ILE A 285 -20.95 48.27 48.69
N ALA A 286 -21.90 47.74 49.48
CA ALA A 286 -22.85 48.54 50.28
C ALA A 286 -24.02 47.72 50.91
N ALA A 287 -24.13 47.88 52.24
CA ALA A 287 -25.33 48.23 53.02
C ALA A 287 -26.53 47.25 53.16
N GLY A 288 -26.57 46.64 54.35
CA GLY A 288 -27.67 46.56 55.34
C GLY A 288 -29.14 46.79 54.97
N VAL A 289 -30.02 45.97 55.57
CA VAL A 289 -31.26 46.34 56.31
C VAL A 289 -31.92 45.06 56.91
N THR A 290 -32.00 45.04 58.25
CA THR A 290 -33.15 44.70 59.10
C THR A 290 -33.88 43.33 59.03
N ALA A 291 -33.56 42.51 60.05
CA ALA A 291 -34.44 41.92 61.08
C ALA A 291 -35.56 40.88 60.80
N CYS A 292 -35.52 39.88 61.69
CA CYS A 292 -36.61 39.41 62.57
C CYS A 292 -37.39 38.12 62.23
N LYS A 293 -37.33 37.18 63.21
CA LYS A 293 -38.32 36.12 63.59
C LYS A 293 -38.48 34.96 62.59
N LYS A 294 -38.64 33.69 63.01
CA LYS A 294 -38.95 33.05 64.30
C LYS A 294 -38.74 31.53 64.15
N THR A 295 -38.23 30.85 65.19
CA THR A 295 -38.63 29.52 65.76
C THR A 295 -38.86 28.31 64.82
N HIS A 296 -38.44 27.06 65.09
CA HIS A 296 -38.60 26.25 66.31
C HIS A 296 -37.96 24.84 66.08
N GLN A 297 -37.36 24.23 67.13
CA GLN A 297 -37.21 22.77 67.45
C GLN A 297 -36.55 21.79 66.43
N GLY A 298 -35.79 20.75 66.80
CA GLY A 298 -35.47 20.09 68.07
C GLY A 298 -34.17 19.24 67.91
N LYS A 299 -33.32 19.14 68.94
CA LYS A 299 -33.17 18.04 69.94
C LYS A 299 -32.72 16.66 69.40
N GLY A 300 -31.58 16.20 69.95
CA GLY A 300 -31.04 14.82 69.95
C GLY A 300 -29.60 14.82 69.41
N GLY A 301 -28.51 14.79 70.20
CA GLY A 301 -28.14 13.79 71.21
C GLY A 301 -27.45 12.60 70.50
N ARG A 302 -26.31 12.04 70.89
CA ARG A 302 -25.42 12.21 72.06
C ARG A 302 -24.22 11.26 71.83
N LYS A 303 -23.00 11.72 72.15
CA LYS A 303 -21.80 11.03 72.69
C LYS A 303 -21.14 9.86 71.91
N LYS A 304 -19.81 9.93 71.69
CA LYS A 304 -18.68 9.36 72.49
C LYS A 304 -18.73 7.83 72.50
N GLU A 305 -17.68 7.07 72.22
CA GLU A 305 -16.22 7.27 72.40
C GLU A 305 -15.41 6.84 71.17
#